data_AF-A0A957ALB3-F1
#
_entry.id   AF-A0A957ALB3-F1
#
_cell.length_a   1.000
_cell.length_b   1.000
_cell.length_c   1.000
_cell.angle_alpha   90.00
_cell.angle_beta   90.00
_cell.angle_gamma   90.00
#
_symmetry.space_group_name_H-M   'P 1'
#
loop_
_entity.id
_entity.type
_entity.pdbx_description
1 polymer ?
#
loop_
_entity_poly.entity_id
_entity_poly.type
_entity_poly.pdbx_seq_one_letter_code
_entity_poly.pdbx_strand_id
1 'polypeptide(L)'
;MTRYLIGRIAQVIPTALLVSVVVFLMLHMAPGDPVAVILSAKAVAYTEDDVIALREQLGLDKPLIAQYLAWVGNAVRGDLGTSLYLRRDIRPLLFERLGATAILAAGALLFALPVGIIGGVVSSLLKGTIWDRLINAVIVMGVAVPVFALGLF
;
A
#
# COMPACT_ATOMS: atom_id res chain seq x y z
N MET A 1 3.05 -8.40 27.04
CA MET A 1 2.43 -7.59 25.96
C MET A 1 3.32 -6.45 25.48
N THR A 2 3.91 -5.64 26.36
CA THR A 2 4.81 -4.53 25.98
C THR A 2 6.03 -4.98 25.15
N ARG A 3 6.74 -6.05 25.56
CA ARG A 3 7.86 -6.63 24.78
C ARG A 3 7.44 -7.07 23.37
N TYR A 4 6.23 -7.60 23.24
CA TYR A 4 5.68 -8.05 21.96
C TYR A 4 5.31 -6.86 21.06
N LEU A 5 4.68 -5.82 21.61
CA LEU A 5 4.38 -4.58 20.89
C LEU A 5 5.65 -3.89 20.39
N ILE A 6 6.68 -3.79 21.25
CA ILE A 6 7.98 -3.23 20.88
C ILE A 6 8.62 -4.06 19.76
N GLY A 7 8.62 -5.38 19.88
CA GLY A 7 9.14 -6.27 18.84
C GLY A 7 8.43 -6.08 17.49
N ARG A 8 7.10 -5.92 17.50
CA ARG A 8 6.31 -5.64 16.29
C ARG A 8 6.63 -4.29 15.67
N ILE A 9 6.67 -3.22 16.47
CA ILE A 9 7.01 -1.88 15.98
C ILE A 9 8.44 -1.86 15.41
N ALA A 10 9.38 -2.52 16.10
CA ALA A 10 10.76 -2.63 15.65
C ALA A 10 10.89 -3.40 14.33
N GLN A 11 10.00 -4.34 14.01
CA GLN A 11 9.96 -5.04 12.71
C GLN A 11 9.36 -4.18 11.60
N VAL A 12 8.41 -3.30 11.92
CA VAL A 12 7.76 -2.40 10.94
C VAL A 12 8.76 -1.40 10.38
N ILE A 13 9.62 -0.82 11.22
CA ILE A 13 10.57 0.21 10.82
C ILE A 13 11.51 -0.23 9.67
N PRO A 14 12.28 -1.34 9.77
CA PRO A 14 13.17 -1.76 8.69
C PRO A 14 12.40 -2.18 7.44
N THR A 15 11.22 -2.79 7.60
CA THR A 15 10.36 -3.17 6.47
C THR A 15 9.86 -1.94 5.72
N ALA A 16 9.34 -0.94 6.44
CA ALA A 16 8.86 0.30 5.87
C ALA A 16 9.99 1.07 5.17
N LEU A 17 11.18 1.12 5.77
CA LEU A 17 12.36 1.76 5.19
C LEU A 17 12.79 1.07 3.89
N LEU A 18 12.84 -0.27 3.88
CA LEU A 18 13.22 -1.03 2.69
C LEU A 18 12.22 -0.79 1.56
N VAL A 19 10.92 -0.90 1.85
CA VAL A 19 9.85 -0.66 0.88
C VAL A 19 9.89 0.78 0.37
N SER A 20 10.10 1.76 1.25
CA SER A 20 10.15 3.17 0.83
C SER A 20 11.34 3.47 -0.07
N VAL A 21 12.52 2.89 0.20
CA VAL A 21 13.68 3.00 -0.70
C VAL A 21 13.37 2.36 -2.06
N VAL A 22 12.80 1.15 -2.07
CA VAL A 22 12.47 0.44 -3.31
C VAL A 22 11.47 1.26 -4.14
N VAL A 23 10.37 1.72 -3.53
CA VAL A 23 9.36 2.53 -4.23
C VAL A 23 9.94 3.85 -4.71
N PHE A 24 10.76 4.52 -3.90
CA PHE A 24 11.43 5.76 -4.28
C PHE A 24 12.32 5.57 -5.52
N LEU A 25 13.13 4.50 -5.55
CA LEU A 25 13.96 4.18 -6.70
C LEU A 25 13.13 3.78 -7.92
N MET A 26 12.07 2.99 -7.75
CA MET A 26 11.17 2.62 -8.84
C MET A 26 10.54 3.85 -9.50
N LEU A 27 10.15 4.86 -8.71
CA LEU A 27 9.63 6.11 -9.25
C LEU A 27 10.69 6.92 -10.01
N HIS A 28 11.96 6.92 -9.57
CA HIS A 28 13.05 7.60 -10.27
C HIS A 28 13.52 6.87 -11.54
N MET A 29 13.35 5.53 -11.57
CA MET A 29 13.65 4.71 -12.74
C MET A 29 12.49 4.66 -13.74
N ALA A 30 11.28 5.08 -13.33
CA ALA A 30 10.14 5.12 -14.21
C ALA A 30 10.38 6.14 -15.35
N PRO A 31 10.03 5.80 -16.60
CA PRO A 31 10.16 6.73 -17.70
C PRO A 31 9.18 7.90 -17.55
N GLY A 32 9.68 9.13 -17.66
CA GLY A 32 8.89 10.36 -17.60
C GLY A 32 9.49 11.40 -16.65
N ASP A 33 9.55 12.66 -17.06
CA ASP A 33 9.99 13.75 -16.17
C ASP A 33 8.81 14.19 -15.29
N PRO A 34 8.87 14.03 -13.95
CA PRO A 34 7.81 14.46 -13.05
C PRO A 34 7.50 15.96 -13.21
N VAL A 35 8.49 16.79 -13.52
CA VAL A 35 8.29 18.22 -13.79
C VAL A 35 7.44 18.43 -15.04
N ALA A 36 7.72 17.69 -16.11
CA ALA A 36 6.93 17.76 -17.34
C ALA A 36 5.50 17.22 -17.13
N VAL A 37 5.32 16.19 -16.31
CA VAL A 37 3.98 15.67 -15.96
C VAL A 37 3.17 16.71 -15.16
N ILE A 38 3.79 17.40 -14.20
CA ILE A 38 3.14 18.45 -13.42
C ILE A 38 2.79 19.67 -14.27
N LEU A 39 3.69 20.09 -15.17
CA LEU A 39 3.47 21.26 -16.01
C LEU A 39 2.45 21.00 -17.12
N SER A 40 2.53 19.85 -17.80
CA SER A 40 1.54 19.46 -18.82
C SER A 40 0.14 19.30 -18.22
N ALA A 41 0.06 18.84 -16.97
CA ALA A 41 -1.18 18.79 -16.21
C ALA A 41 -1.84 20.18 -16.05
N LYS A 42 -1.08 21.28 -15.97
CA LYS A 42 -1.66 22.63 -15.80
C LYS A 42 -2.38 23.16 -17.05
N ALA A 43 -2.30 22.47 -18.19
CA ALA A 43 -2.97 22.83 -19.45
C ALA A 43 -2.62 24.24 -19.97
N VAL A 44 -1.45 24.76 -19.60
CA VAL A 44 -0.89 26.04 -20.06
C VAL A 44 0.45 25.74 -20.72
N ALA A 45 0.78 26.45 -21.79
CA ALA A 45 2.12 26.39 -22.38
C ALA A 45 3.15 26.82 -21.32
N TYR A 46 4.14 25.96 -21.07
CA TYR A 46 5.21 26.23 -20.10
C TYR A 46 6.53 26.43 -20.86
N THR A 47 7.38 27.28 -20.31
CA THR A 47 8.72 27.57 -20.85
C THR A 47 9.77 26.66 -20.22
N GLU A 48 10.98 26.62 -20.78
CA GLU A 48 12.11 25.90 -20.15
C GLU A 48 12.46 26.49 -18.77
N ASP A 49 12.29 27.80 -18.60
CA ASP A 49 12.50 28.47 -17.30
C ASP A 49 11.51 27.97 -16.23
N ASP A 50 10.24 27.70 -16.60
CA ASP A 50 9.25 27.12 -15.69
C ASP A 50 9.64 25.69 -15.25
N VAL A 51 10.26 24.92 -16.15
CA VAL A 51 10.75 23.57 -15.87
C VAL A 51 11.90 23.64 -14.86
N ILE A 52 12.88 24.51 -15.10
CA ILE A 52 14.05 24.66 -14.21
C ILE A 52 13.61 25.14 -12.83
N ALA A 53 12.78 26.18 -12.77
CA ALA A 53 12.28 26.74 -11.51
C ALA A 53 11.48 25.71 -10.70
N LEU A 54 10.62 24.92 -11.36
CA LEU A 54 9.86 23.88 -10.66
C LEU A 54 10.75 22.70 -10.23
N ARG A 55 11.78 22.36 -11.02
CA ARG A 55 12.74 21.30 -10.66
C ARG A 55 13.50 21.65 -9.38
N GLU A 56 13.96 22.89 -9.26
CA GLU A 56 14.64 23.41 -8.08
C GLU A 56 13.69 23.49 -6.86
N GLN A 57 12.45 23.96 -7.06
CA GLN A 57 11.43 23.98 -6.00
C GLN A 57 11.12 22.59 -5.44
N LEU A 58 11.08 21.57 -6.31
CA LEU A 58 10.87 20.17 -5.91
C LEU A 58 12.16 19.51 -5.38
N GLY A 59 13.31 20.18 -5.46
CA GLY A 59 14.60 19.65 -5.04
C GLY A 59 15.12 18.51 -5.92
N LEU A 60 14.59 18.36 -7.14
CA LEU A 60 14.93 17.29 -8.08
C LEU A 60 16.33 17.49 -8.72
N ASP A 61 16.93 18.65 -8.50
CA ASP A 61 18.31 19.03 -8.84
C ASP A 61 19.34 18.46 -7.85
N LYS A 62 18.91 18.05 -6.65
CA LYS A 62 19.79 17.57 -5.58
C LYS A 62 20.20 16.11 -5.77
N PRO A 63 21.29 15.64 -5.12
CA PRO A 63 21.64 14.22 -5.11
C PRO A 63 20.49 13.35 -4.57
N LEU A 64 20.29 12.14 -5.14
CA LEU A 64 19.19 11.23 -4.78
C LEU A 64 19.05 10.99 -3.27
N ILE A 65 20.16 10.87 -2.55
CA ILE A 65 20.17 10.67 -1.10
C ILE A 65 19.55 11.87 -0.38
N ALA A 66 19.89 13.10 -0.80
CA ALA A 66 19.33 14.31 -0.21
C ALA A 66 17.83 14.43 -0.49
N GLN A 67 17.39 14.06 -1.71
CA GLN A 67 15.97 14.01 -2.07
C GLN A 67 15.20 13.01 -1.18
N TYR A 68 15.73 11.80 -1.01
CA TYR A 68 15.12 10.77 -0.18
C TYR A 68 15.03 11.20 1.29
N LEU A 69 16.11 11.74 1.86
CA LEU A 69 16.13 12.18 3.25
C LEU A 69 15.18 13.36 3.50
N ALA A 70 15.08 14.30 2.56
CA ALA A 70 14.11 15.39 2.64
C ALA A 70 12.67 14.87 2.59
N TRP A 71 12.37 13.95 1.66
CA TRP A 71 11.05 13.34 1.53
C TRP A 71 10.66 12.55 2.78
N VAL A 72 11.54 11.69 3.31
CA VAL A 72 11.31 10.96 4.57
C VAL A 72 11.13 11.93 5.74
N GLY A 73 11.95 12.97 5.82
CA GLY A 73 11.86 13.99 6.87
C GLY A 73 10.50 14.70 6.90
N ASN A 74 9.97 15.06 5.72
CA ASN A 74 8.64 15.64 5.59
C ASN A 74 7.55 14.61 5.97
N ALA A 75 7.67 13.37 5.48
CA ALA A 75 6.69 12.32 5.73
C ALA A 75 6.56 12.00 7.24
N VAL A 76 7.68 11.91 7.97
CA VAL A 76 7.69 11.67 9.42
C VAL A 76 7.09 12.85 10.20
N ARG A 77 7.16 14.07 9.67
CA ARG A 77 6.49 15.26 10.22
C ARG A 77 5.00 15.35 9.84
N GLY A 78 4.50 14.40 9.04
CA GLY A 78 3.11 14.35 8.58
C GLY A 78 2.85 15.16 7.32
N ASP A 79 3.88 15.72 6.70
CA ASP A 79 3.79 16.33 5.37
C ASP A 79 4.08 15.27 4.30
N LEU A 80 3.01 14.75 3.72
CA LEU A 80 3.07 13.74 2.66
C LEU A 80 3.11 14.37 1.26
N GLY A 81 2.98 15.69 1.15
CA GLY A 81 2.87 16.41 -0.12
C GLY A 81 1.55 16.19 -0.85
N THR A 82 1.57 16.50 -2.15
CA THR A 82 0.42 16.45 -3.05
C THR A 82 0.55 15.31 -4.07
N SER A 83 -0.59 14.72 -4.43
CA SER A 83 -0.62 13.69 -5.47
C SER A 83 -0.38 14.31 -6.84
N LEU A 84 0.63 13.82 -7.57
CA LEU A 84 0.91 14.25 -8.94
C LEU A 84 -0.24 13.93 -9.91
N TYR A 85 -0.96 12.84 -9.66
CA TYR A 85 -2.07 12.39 -10.49
C TYR A 85 -3.39 13.06 -10.11
N LEU A 86 -3.76 13.02 -8.83
CA LEU A 86 -5.04 13.53 -8.34
C LEU A 86 -5.04 15.03 -8.01
N ARG A 87 -3.86 15.66 -7.95
CA ARG A 87 -3.65 17.09 -7.61
C ARG A 87 -4.31 17.50 -6.30
N ARG A 88 -4.32 16.59 -5.34
CA ARG A 88 -4.89 16.77 -4.00
C ARG A 88 -3.86 16.34 -2.97
N ASP A 89 -3.96 16.91 -1.78
CA ASP A 89 -3.12 16.53 -0.65
C ASP A 89 -3.22 15.02 -0.38
N ILE A 90 -2.08 14.39 -0.16
CA ILE A 90 -2.02 12.92 0.04
C ILE A 90 -2.63 12.53 1.38
N ARG A 91 -2.52 13.38 2.40
CA ARG A 91 -3.04 13.09 3.75
C ARG A 91 -4.54 12.72 3.78
N PRO A 92 -5.47 13.54 3.28
CA PRO A 92 -6.89 13.17 3.27
C PRO A 92 -7.17 11.93 2.41
N LEU A 93 -6.48 11.80 1.28
CA LEU A 93 -6.59 10.61 0.42
C LEU A 93 -6.15 9.35 1.16
N LEU A 94 -5.07 9.40 1.94
CA LEU A 94 -4.59 8.28 2.73
C LEU A 94 -5.65 7.84 3.74
N PHE A 95 -6.25 8.77 4.48
CA PHE A 95 -7.30 8.44 5.45
C PHE A 95 -8.56 7.85 4.80
N GLU A 96 -8.96 8.37 3.64
CA GLU A 96 -10.07 7.82 2.85
C GLU A 96 -9.79 6.35 2.46
N ARG A 97 -8.59 6.07 1.96
CA ARG A 97 -8.17 4.71 1.58
C ARG A 97 -8.06 3.79 2.79
N LEU A 98 -7.50 4.26 3.90
CA LEU A 98 -7.45 3.50 5.15
C LEU A 98 -8.85 3.14 5.66
N GLY A 99 -9.81 4.08 5.58
CA GLY A 99 -11.21 3.83 5.91
C GLY A 99 -11.83 2.74 5.04
N ALA A 100 -11.64 2.82 3.72
CA ALA A 100 -12.10 1.79 2.79
C ALA A 100 -11.48 0.42 3.10
N THR A 101 -10.16 0.36 3.35
CA THR A 101 -9.48 -0.89 3.74
C THR A 101 -10.04 -1.44 5.06
N ALA A 102 -10.29 -0.59 6.05
CA ALA A 102 -10.86 -1.01 7.33
C ALA A 102 -12.27 -1.60 7.16
N ILE A 103 -13.12 -0.98 6.34
CA ILE A 103 -14.47 -1.49 6.04
C ILE A 103 -14.38 -2.85 5.35
N LEU A 104 -13.52 -2.99 4.33
CA LEU A 104 -13.33 -4.25 3.62
C LEU A 104 -12.77 -5.34 4.54
N ALA A 105 -11.78 -5.02 5.38
CA ALA A 105 -11.20 -5.97 6.33
C ALA A 105 -12.22 -6.41 7.39
N ALA A 106 -12.99 -5.46 7.95
CA ALA A 106 -14.03 -5.76 8.92
C ALA A 106 -15.14 -6.62 8.30
N GLY A 107 -15.59 -6.27 7.09
CA GLY A 107 -16.58 -7.06 6.34
C GLY A 107 -16.06 -8.47 6.06
N ALA A 108 -14.84 -8.61 5.57
CA ALA A 108 -14.23 -9.91 5.32
C ALA A 108 -14.14 -10.75 6.60
N LEU A 109 -13.72 -10.18 7.73
CA LEU A 109 -13.66 -10.88 9.02
C LEU A 109 -15.04 -11.30 9.52
N LEU A 110 -16.06 -10.47 9.31
CA LEU A 110 -17.44 -10.76 9.71
C LEU A 110 -17.97 -12.02 9.02
N PHE A 111 -17.58 -12.28 7.76
CA PHE A 111 -17.95 -13.50 7.04
C PHE A 111 -16.97 -14.65 7.30
N ALA A 112 -15.66 -14.38 7.29
CA ALA A 112 -14.64 -15.40 7.39
C ALA A 112 -14.62 -16.08 8.78
N LEU A 113 -14.83 -15.33 9.86
CA LEU A 113 -14.77 -15.88 11.21
C LEU A 113 -15.90 -16.90 11.47
N PRO A 114 -17.19 -16.61 11.26
CA PRO A 114 -18.24 -17.59 11.48
C PRO A 114 -18.10 -18.81 10.58
N VAL A 115 -17.86 -18.61 9.27
CA VAL A 115 -17.74 -19.72 8.31
C VAL A 115 -16.52 -20.58 8.63
N GLY A 116 -15.38 -19.96 8.91
CA GLY A 116 -14.15 -20.67 9.24
C GLY A 116 -14.24 -21.42 10.57
N ILE A 117 -14.81 -20.81 11.61
CA ILE A 117 -14.99 -21.45 12.92
C ILE A 117 -15.99 -22.61 12.82
N ILE A 118 -17.16 -22.40 12.22
CA ILE A 118 -18.18 -23.46 12.08
C ILE A 118 -17.63 -24.59 11.23
N GLY A 119 -17.04 -24.28 10.06
CA GLY A 119 -16.43 -25.28 9.17
C GLY A 119 -15.33 -26.08 9.87
N GLY A 120 -14.45 -25.41 10.62
CA GLY A 120 -13.38 -26.05 11.38
C GLY A 120 -13.90 -26.95 12.52
N VAL A 121 -14.91 -26.49 13.27
CA VAL A 121 -15.53 -27.29 14.34
C VAL A 121 -16.24 -28.51 13.76
N VAL A 122 -17.04 -28.34 12.69
CA VAL A 122 -17.77 -29.45 12.05
C VAL A 122 -16.81 -30.47 11.44
N SER A 123 -15.76 -30.04 10.74
CA SER A 123 -14.73 -30.95 10.21
C SER A 123 -14.04 -31.74 11.33
N SER A 124 -13.74 -31.11 12.46
CA SER A 124 -13.17 -31.77 13.64
C SER A 124 -14.10 -32.84 14.23
N LEU A 125 -15.41 -32.55 14.32
CA LEU A 125 -16.41 -33.51 14.81
C LEU A 125 -16.65 -34.68 13.85
N LEU A 126 -16.53 -34.45 12.54
CA LEU A 126 -16.76 -35.44 11.48
C LEU A 126 -15.47 -36.12 10.99
N LYS A 127 -14.39 -36.02 11.76
CA LYS A 127 -13.05 -36.44 11.35
C LYS A 127 -13.01 -37.83 10.71
N GLY A 128 -12.40 -37.91 9.53
CA GLY A 128 -12.21 -39.16 8.78
C GLY A 128 -13.41 -39.58 7.89
N THR A 129 -14.54 -38.89 7.98
CA THR A 129 -15.72 -39.15 7.13
C THR A 129 -15.58 -38.50 5.74
N ILE A 130 -16.50 -38.83 4.82
CA ILE A 130 -16.57 -38.17 3.50
C ILE A 130 -16.87 -36.66 3.62
N TRP A 131 -17.68 -36.26 4.61
CA TRP A 131 -18.02 -34.86 4.84
C TRP A 131 -16.82 -34.04 5.30
N ASP A 132 -15.98 -34.62 6.16
CA ASP A 132 -14.71 -34.02 6.57
C ASP A 132 -13.77 -33.80 5.37
N ARG A 133 -13.66 -34.80 4.47
CA ARG A 133 -12.86 -34.68 3.24
C ARG A 133 -13.40 -33.60 2.30
N LEU A 134 -14.73 -33.49 2.15
CA LEU A 134 -15.35 -32.45 1.32
C LEU A 134 -15.12 -31.05 1.88
N ILE A 135 -15.31 -30.84 3.19
CA ILE A 135 -15.06 -29.54 3.84
C ILE A 135 -13.59 -29.13 3.67
N ASN A 136 -12.66 -30.05 3.94
CA ASN A 136 -11.23 -29.77 3.75
C ASN A 136 -10.86 -29.50 2.28
N ALA A 137 -11.47 -30.20 1.32
CA ALA A 137 -11.25 -29.92 -0.10
C ALA A 137 -11.65 -28.48 -0.45
N VAL A 138 -12.80 -28.00 0.04
CA VAL A 138 -13.24 -26.62 -0.18
C VAL A 138 -12.27 -25.62 0.48
N ILE A 139 -11.84 -25.87 1.72
CA ILE A 139 -10.87 -25.00 2.42
C ILE A 139 -9.55 -24.93 1.64
N VAL A 140 -9.02 -26.09 1.22
CA VAL A 140 -7.76 -26.16 0.47
C VAL A 140 -7.88 -25.44 -0.85
N MET A 141 -8.98 -25.61 -1.59
CA MET A 141 -9.21 -24.85 -2.82
C MET A 141 -9.22 -23.35 -2.56
N GLY A 142 -9.94 -22.89 -1.52
CA GLY A 142 -9.99 -21.47 -1.15
C GLY A 142 -8.63 -20.88 -0.79
N VAL A 143 -7.75 -21.65 -0.13
CA VAL A 143 -6.38 -21.23 0.20
C VAL A 143 -5.44 -21.31 -1.01
N ALA A 144 -5.67 -22.25 -1.92
CA ALA A 144 -4.82 -22.49 -3.08
C ALA A 144 -5.06 -21.50 -4.22
N VAL A 145 -6.29 -20.96 -4.37
CA VAL A 145 -6.56 -19.99 -5.44
C VAL A 145 -5.91 -18.64 -5.09
N PRO A 146 -5.09 -18.07 -5.99
CA PRO A 146 -4.50 -16.76 -5.75
C PRO A 146 -5.59 -15.69 -5.57
N VAL A 147 -5.45 -14.86 -4.53
CA VAL A 147 -6.42 -13.81 -4.21
C VAL A 147 -6.65 -12.85 -5.37
N PHE A 148 -5.61 -12.53 -6.15
CA PHE A 148 -5.75 -11.68 -7.33
C PHE A 148 -6.58 -12.32 -8.45
N ALA A 149 -6.53 -13.65 -8.59
CA ALA A 149 -7.29 -14.36 -9.60
C ALA A 149 -8.78 -14.41 -9.20
N LEU A 150 -9.08 -14.71 -7.93
CA LEU A 150 -10.45 -14.67 -7.40
C LEU A 150 -11.10 -13.29 -7.47
N GLY A 151 -10.31 -12.22 -7.39
CA GLY A 151 -10.84 -10.85 -7.48
C GLY A 151 -11.03 -10.32 -8.90
N LEU A 152 -10.45 -10.99 -9.91
CA LEU A 152 -10.47 -10.56 -11.30
C LEU A 152 -11.56 -11.27 -12.13
N PHE A 153 -11.90 -12.51 -11.76
CA PHE A 153 -12.90 -13.36 -12.42
C PHE A 153 -14.16 -13.47 -11.57
#